data_AF-A0A9P6C2W0-F1
#
_entry.id   AF-A0A9P6C2W0-F1
#
_cell.length_a   1.000
_cell.length_b   1.000
_cell.length_c   1.000
_cell.angle_alpha   90.00
_cell.angle_beta   90.00
_cell.angle_gamma   90.00
#
_symmetry.space_group_name_H-M   'P 1'
#
loop_
_entity.id
_entity.type
_entity.pdbx_description
1 polymer ?
#
loop_
_entity_poly.entity_id
_entity_poly.type
_entity_poly.pdbx_seq_one_letter_code
_entity_poly.pdbx_strand_id
1 'polypeptide(L)'
;SYHMQYAHGISAATGRPFAPPSAFRVVSRPYASKKERSEILHGKCQKCRKWLPVEGIKDVESKVKELVWWKHAASCYQDTPSGGDERDFFEKDEVFAVMAKYDVPS
;
A
#
# COMPACT_ATOMS: atom_id res chain seq x y z
N SER A 1 6.24 6.81 15.31
CA SER A 1 5.89 5.58 14.55
C SER A 1 4.51 5.64 13.88
N TYR A 2 3.43 6.06 14.56
CA TYR A 2 2.08 6.18 13.97
C TYR A 2 2.00 7.13 12.76
N HIS A 3 2.55 8.35 12.90
CA HIS A 3 2.51 9.35 11.82
C HIS A 3 3.14 8.83 10.52
N MET A 4 4.32 8.19 10.62
CA MET A 4 5.01 7.62 9.45
C MET A 4 4.16 6.57 8.72
N GLN A 5 3.42 5.74 9.46
CA GLN A 5 2.54 4.72 8.85
C GLN A 5 1.33 5.31 8.14
N TYR A 6 0.67 6.30 8.73
CA TYR A 6 -0.64 6.76 8.28
C TYR A 6 -0.62 8.11 7.53
N ALA A 7 0.48 8.85 7.59
CA ALA A 7 0.70 10.06 6.80
C ALA A 7 1.66 9.84 5.64
N HIS A 8 2.60 8.89 5.77
CA HIS A 8 3.63 8.63 4.75
C HIS A 8 3.63 7.19 4.22
N GLY A 9 2.75 6.32 4.72
CA GLY A 9 2.72 4.93 4.29
C GLY A 9 4.00 4.16 4.60
N ILE A 10 4.75 4.55 5.63
CA ILE A 10 6.02 3.90 6.02
C ILE A 10 5.78 2.93 7.16
N SER A 11 6.09 1.65 6.92
CA SER A 11 5.99 0.59 7.91
C SER A 11 6.85 0.88 9.13
N ALA A 12 6.25 0.78 10.31
CA ALA A 12 6.96 0.88 11.58
C ALA A 12 7.95 -0.27 11.82
N ALA A 13 7.64 -1.45 11.28
CA ALA A 13 8.42 -2.66 11.50
C ALA A 13 9.70 -2.69 10.64
N THR A 14 9.62 -2.17 9.42
CA THR A 14 10.72 -2.26 8.43
C THR A 14 11.36 -0.92 8.10
N GLY A 15 10.73 0.20 8.49
CA GLY A 15 11.16 1.55 8.09
C GLY A 15 10.98 1.84 6.59
N ARG A 16 10.39 0.92 5.83
CA ARG A 16 10.20 1.03 4.37
C ARG A 16 8.75 1.38 4.01
N PRO A 17 8.50 1.99 2.84
CA PRO A 17 7.15 2.22 2.34
C PRO A 17 6.32 0.93 2.21
N PHE A 18 5.02 1.02 2.43
CA PHE A 18 4.09 -0.06 2.14
C PHE A 18 4.03 -0.32 0.64
N ALA A 19 3.98 -1.61 0.28
CA ALA A 19 3.84 -2.01 -1.11
C ALA A 19 2.56 -1.43 -1.76
N PRO A 20 2.63 -1.03 -3.03
CA PRO A 20 1.46 -0.60 -3.77
C PRO A 20 0.53 -1.80 -4.06
N PRO A 21 -0.74 -1.55 -4.41
CA PRO A 21 -1.60 -2.58 -4.98
C PRO A 21 -1.01 -3.17 -6.26
N SER A 22 -1.11 -4.48 -6.44
CA SER A 22 -0.67 -5.17 -7.67
C SER A 22 -1.58 -4.97 -8.87
N ALA A 23 -2.83 -4.58 -8.63
CA ALA A 23 -3.81 -4.30 -9.65
C ALA A 23 -4.87 -3.38 -9.06
N PHE A 24 -5.56 -2.66 -9.94
CA PHE A 24 -6.68 -1.78 -9.58
C PHE A 24 -7.95 -2.20 -10.29
N ARG A 25 -9.09 -1.97 -9.65
CA ARG A 25 -10.42 -2.10 -10.28
C ARG A 25 -11.39 -1.11 -9.66
N VAL A 26 -12.32 -0.59 -10.45
CA VAL A 26 -13.41 0.24 -9.94
C VAL A 26 -14.60 -0.65 -9.58
N VAL A 27 -15.22 -0.38 -8.44
CA VAL A 27 -16.41 -1.10 -7.97
C VAL A 27 -17.55 -0.11 -7.79
N SER A 28 -18.64 -0.30 -8.52
CA SER A 28 -19.85 0.50 -8.40
C SER A 28 -20.63 0.17 -7.12
N ARG A 29 -21.21 1.19 -6.49
CA ARG A 29 -22.04 1.13 -5.29
C ARG A 29 -23.45 1.66 -5.63
N PRO A 30 -24.37 0.79 -6.08
CA PRO A 30 -25.68 1.21 -6.60
C PRO A 30 -26.58 1.89 -5.55
N TYR A 31 -26.28 1.73 -4.26
CA TYR A 31 -27.06 2.29 -3.15
C TYR A 31 -26.25 3.33 -2.34
N ALA A 32 -25.36 4.09 -3.00
CA ALA A 32 -24.61 5.16 -2.35
C ALA A 32 -25.54 6.28 -1.84
N SER A 33 -25.33 6.71 -0.60
CA SER A 33 -26.03 7.87 -0.05
C SER A 33 -25.51 9.18 -0.65
N LYS A 34 -26.26 10.29 -0.53
CA LYS A 34 -25.91 11.63 -1.10
C LYS A 34 -24.51 12.17 -0.77
N LYS A 35 -23.84 11.66 0.27
CA LYS A 35 -22.49 12.07 0.71
C LYS A 35 -21.46 10.95 0.57
N GLU A 36 -21.77 9.93 -0.20
CA GLU A 36 -20.92 8.77 -0.44
C GLU A 36 -20.61 8.62 -1.92
N ARG A 37 -19.44 8.06 -2.20
CA ARG A 37 -19.03 7.75 -3.56
C ARG A 37 -19.90 6.62 -4.12
N SER A 38 -20.35 6.83 -5.35
CA SER A 38 -21.08 5.84 -6.15
C SER A 38 -20.15 4.80 -6.78
N GLU A 39 -18.85 5.07 -6.79
CA GLU A 39 -17.80 4.18 -7.27
C GLU A 39 -16.60 4.26 -6.33
N ILE A 40 -15.93 3.14 -6.10
CA ILE A 40 -14.73 3.08 -5.25
C ILE A 40 -13.64 2.32 -5.99
N LEU A 41 -12.45 2.91 -6.02
CA LEU A 41 -11.24 2.26 -6.48
C LEU A 41 -10.80 1.21 -5.44
N HIS A 42 -10.65 -0.03 -5.90
CA HIS A 42 -10.10 -1.14 -5.14
C HIS A 42 -8.71 -1.50 -5.68
N GLY A 43 -7.82 -1.85 -4.76
CA GLY A 43 -6.48 -2.36 -5.01
C GLY A 43 -6.37 -3.83 -4.62
N LYS A 44 -5.65 -4.63 -5.41
CA LYS A 44 -5.36 -6.03 -5.11
C LYS A 44 -4.10 -6.15 -4.26
N CYS A 45 -4.25 -6.65 -3.03
CA CYS A 45 -3.12 -6.94 -2.16
C CYS A 45 -2.37 -8.19 -2.65
N GLN A 46 -1.05 -8.13 -2.76
CA GLN A 46 -0.24 -9.28 -3.17
C GLN A 46 -0.20 -10.36 -2.08
N LYS A 47 -0.06 -9.95 -0.81
CA LYS A 47 0.05 -10.88 0.32
C LYS A 47 -1.24 -11.67 0.56
N CYS A 48 -2.37 -10.98 0.78
CA CYS A 48 -3.63 -11.67 1.06
C CYS A 48 -4.49 -11.96 -0.18
N ARG A 49 -4.09 -11.46 -1.37
CA ARG A 49 -4.82 -11.61 -2.65
C ARG A 49 -6.24 -11.02 -2.66
N LYS A 50 -6.63 -10.28 -1.62
CA LYS A 50 -7.95 -9.63 -1.51
C LYS A 50 -7.97 -8.29 -2.27
N TRP A 51 -9.15 -7.96 -2.78
CA TRP A 51 -9.46 -6.66 -3.36
C TRP A 51 -10.04 -5.75 -2.29
N LEU A 52 -9.36 -4.64 -2.01
CA LEU A 52 -9.70 -3.76 -0.90
C LEU A 52 -9.79 -2.32 -1.38
N PRO A 53 -10.66 -1.50 -0.78
CA PRO A 53 -10.75 -0.09 -1.14
C PRO A 53 -9.42 0.61 -0.91
N VAL A 54 -8.99 1.43 -1.87
CA VAL A 54 -7.80 2.29 -1.69
C VAL A 54 -8.17 3.69 -1.19
N GLU A 55 -9.45 4.05 -1.31
CA GLU A 55 -10.02 5.33 -0.92
C GLU A 55 -11.21 5.16 0.05
N GLY A 56 -11.64 6.26 0.67
CA GLY A 56 -12.77 6.27 1.60
C GLY A 56 -14.13 6.16 0.89
N ILE A 57 -15.17 5.79 1.64
CA ILE A 57 -16.55 5.76 1.11
C ILE A 57 -17.16 7.16 1.02
N LYS A 58 -16.83 8.05 1.94
CA LYS A 58 -17.36 9.41 1.98
C LYS A 58 -16.85 10.22 0.80
N ASP A 59 -17.76 10.91 0.12
CA ASP A 59 -17.44 11.83 -0.97
C ASP A 59 -16.93 13.17 -0.41
N VAL A 60 -15.81 13.08 0.29
CA VAL A 60 -15.09 14.19 0.89
C VAL A 60 -13.62 14.01 0.55
N GLU A 61 -12.96 15.12 0.25
CA GLU A 61 -11.52 15.13 0.04
C GLU A 61 -10.81 14.69 1.32
N SER A 62 -10.06 13.60 1.22
CA SER A 62 -9.27 13.07 2.32
C SER A 62 -7.90 13.74 2.30
N LYS A 63 -7.43 14.19 3.47
CA LYS A 63 -6.07 14.75 3.64
C LYS A 63 -4.96 13.79 3.17
N VAL A 64 -5.25 12.49 3.21
CA VAL A 64 -4.40 11.41 2.74
C VAL A 64 -5.31 10.46 1.95
N LYS A 65 -5.13 10.39 0.64
CA LYS A 65 -6.04 9.61 -0.24
C LYS A 65 -5.85 8.11 -0.03
N GLU A 66 -4.61 7.68 0.21
CA GLU A 66 -4.20 6.29 0.37
C GLU A 66 -4.34 5.73 1.79
N LEU A 67 -4.89 6.52 2.73
CA LEU A 67 -4.98 6.13 4.16
C LEU A 67 -5.70 4.79 4.34
N VAL A 68 -6.72 4.52 3.53
CA VAL A 68 -7.48 3.27 3.61
C VAL A 68 -6.61 2.08 3.21
N TRP A 69 -5.77 2.25 2.17
CA TRP A 69 -4.80 1.24 1.77
C TRP A 69 -3.73 1.01 2.84
N TRP A 70 -3.16 2.08 3.40
CA TRP A 70 -2.11 1.96 4.43
C TRP A 70 -2.59 1.27 5.69
N LYS A 71 -3.86 1.46 6.09
CA LYS A 71 -4.45 0.70 7.20
C LYS A 71 -4.46 -0.80 6.91
N HIS A 72 -4.84 -1.19 5.70
CA HIS A 72 -4.75 -2.59 5.32
C HIS A 72 -3.30 -3.09 5.30
N ALA A 73 -2.39 -2.34 4.67
CA ALA A 73 -1.00 -2.74 4.55
C ALA A 73 -0.33 -2.88 5.93
N ALA A 74 -0.59 -1.96 6.85
CA ALA A 74 -0.11 -2.05 8.22
C ALA A 74 -0.53 -3.38 8.87
N SER A 75 -1.83 -3.69 8.94
CA SER A 75 -2.29 -4.94 9.57
C SER A 75 -1.87 -6.19 8.79
N CYS A 76 -2.06 -6.18 7.47
CA CYS A 76 -1.81 -7.36 6.64
C CYS A 76 -0.34 -7.74 6.59
N TYR A 77 0.58 -6.77 6.60
CA TYR A 77 2.03 -7.04 6.58
C TYR A 77 2.65 -7.23 7.97
N GLN A 78 1.99 -6.78 9.05
CA GLN A 78 2.43 -7.01 10.43
C GLN A 78 2.13 -8.43 10.95
N ASP A 79 1.05 -9.08 10.50
CA ASP A 79 0.57 -10.39 11.00
C ASP A 79 1.32 -11.62 10.45
N THR A 80 2.62 -11.56 10.15
CA THR A 80 3.35 -12.77 9.69
C THR A 80 4.70 -12.91 10.34
N PRO A 81 4.99 -14.04 11.01
CA PRO A 81 6.34 -14.34 11.45
C PRO A 81 7.23 -14.41 10.21
N SER A 82 8.35 -13.68 10.28
CA SER A 82 9.39 -13.54 9.27
C SER A 82 9.61 -14.81 8.46
N GLY A 83 9.12 -14.83 7.22
CA GLY A 83 9.24 -15.96 6.33
C GLY A 83 8.98 -15.52 4.89
N GLY A 84 10.00 -14.93 4.28
CA GLY A 84 10.01 -14.53 2.86
C GLY A 84 9.44 -13.14 2.61
N ASP A 85 10.27 -12.10 2.75
CA ASP A 85 9.98 -10.78 2.18
C ASP A 85 10.24 -10.87 0.65
N GLU A 86 9.35 -11.53 -0.08
CA GLU A 86 9.35 -11.57 -1.56
C GLU A 86 8.77 -10.25 -2.11
N ARG A 87 9.46 -9.13 -1.81
CA ARG A 87 9.06 -7.78 -2.20
C ARG A 87 10.21 -6.97 -2.79
N ASP A 88 10.97 -7.62 -3.66
CA ASP A 88 11.84 -6.94 -4.62
C ASP A 88 10.96 -6.38 -5.76
N PHE A 89 10.47 -5.15 -5.56
CA PHE A 89 9.78 -4.38 -6.60
C PHE A 89 10.75 -3.68 -7.56
N PHE A 90 12.06 -3.82 -7.34
CA PHE A 90 13.07 -3.22 -8.20
C PHE A 90 13.30 -4.13 -9.41
N GLU A 91 13.02 -3.62 -10.60
CA GLU A 91 13.58 -4.20 -11.81
C GLU A 91 15.11 -4.09 -11.69
N LYS A 92 15.80 -5.22 -11.83
CA LYS A 92 17.26 -5.28 -11.82
C LYS A 92 17.80 -4.68 -13.12
N ASP A 93 17.69 -3.37 -13.22
CA ASP A 93 18.23 -2.59 -14.34
C ASP A 93 19.71 -2.25 -14.10
N GLU A 94 20.38 -1.75 -15.12
CA GLU A 94 21.78 -1.33 -15.09
C GLU A 94 22.06 -0.35 -13.92
N VAL A 95 21.09 0.50 -13.59
CA VAL A 95 21.16 1.42 -12.44
C VAL A 95 21.25 0.68 -11.10
N PHE A 96 20.50 -0.40 -10.92
CA PHE A 96 20.56 -1.23 -9.71
C PHE A 96 21.93 -1.91 -9.58
N ALA A 97 22.48 -2.40 -10.70
CA ALA A 97 23.80 -3.02 -10.73
C ALA A 97 24.93 -2.02 -10.41
N VAL A 98 24.77 -0.75 -10.78
CA VAL A 98 25.69 0.31 -10.40
C VAL A 98 25.60 0.58 -8.91
N MET A 99 24.40 0.81 -8.34
CA MET A 99 24.26 1.10 -6.91
C MET A 99 24.75 -0.04 -6.01
N ALA A 100 24.50 -1.30 -6.39
CA ALA A 100 24.97 -2.46 -5.64
C ALA A 100 26.51 -2.56 -5.54
N LYS A 101 27.25 -1.97 -6.48
CA LYS A 101 28.72 -1.93 -6.44
C LYS A 101 29.28 -0.88 -5.48
N TYR A 102 28.47 0.11 -5.10
CA TYR A 102 28.87 1.19 -4.19
C TYR A 102 28.39 0.97 -2.75
N ASP A 103 27.61 -0.08 -2.48
CA ASP A 103 27.26 -0.50 -1.12
C ASP A 103 28.46 -1.23 -0.50
N VAL A 104 29.44 -0.44 -0.06
CA VAL A 104 30.61 -0.93 0.68
C VAL A 104 30.19 -1.07 2.15
N PRO A 105 30.21 -2.28 2.75
CA PRO A 105 30.00 -2.41 4.18
C PRO A 105 31.16 -1.70 4.91
N SER A 106 30.81 -0.77 5.81
CA SER A 106 31.76 -0.20 6.77
C SER A 106 32.14 -1.21 7.85
#